data_AF-A0AB37SM32-F1
#
_entry.id   AF-A0AB37SM32-F1
#
_cell.length_a   1.000
_cell.length_b   1.000
_cell.length_c   1.000
_cell.angle_alpha   90.00
_cell.angle_beta   90.00
_cell.angle_gamma   90.00
#
_symmetry.space_group_name_H-M   'P 1'
#
loop_
_entity.id
_entity.type
_entity.pdbx_description
1 polymer ?
#
loop_
_entity_poly.entity_id
_entity_poly.type
_entity_poly.pdbx_seq_one_letter_code
_entity_poly.pdbx_strand_id
1 'polypeptide(L)'
;MQNHEVSADDAPPKAQRGIQSVEVGGRLLDALARRRKPLGLSELAAAADLSTAQAHTYLVSLTRLALVKRDALTGNYEPGPLSLRLGLMSIERQPAYRAALPHAARLAEAVGLSVALSVPGALGPTIVRIEHGGYPLHVNLHVGSVMSLDTTATGRVFRAFGDPAQLDAMAASQAGAGATLAGAEGDQPPSDARAWQAELDAIRARGIERGVDRPSPGVSAMCVPVLDADGRLQLALTVIGSSGSIDVGWDGPIAMALRDAARQATAALDAGRDAPPVAPGMPPATQRMPPALADDTKAQRGINALDSTGELLLALVSAGRALPLRDLAAAAGMPAAKAFPHLVSLQKIGLLSRDDAGCFGGGPLAQALGLIAMQRVSPTRDAEAEIVALAAATDLSVAAATLGPLGPTVIRLEESARPQHVSLQVGTVMSLVNTAIGRIFAAGMSDDVLAGLLADEPVRLAGRATQVDDAFRARLATIRADELDFAFDAPVPGIGTIAAPVFDHTGSIRLVIAIIGSSRGFPRGPHSELAHTLLAAARRLSWRFGGIGG
;
A
#
# COMPACT_ATOMS: atom_id res chain seq x y z
N MET A 1 10.51 59.29 40.69
CA MET A 1 11.18 57.97 40.67
C MET A 1 10.19 56.96 40.12
N GLN A 2 10.63 56.23 39.09
CA GLN A 2 9.80 55.54 38.10
C GLN A 2 8.94 54.39 38.67
N ASN A 3 7.68 54.34 38.23
CA ASN A 3 6.89 53.11 38.13
C ASN A 3 7.44 52.28 36.97
N HIS A 4 7.91 51.07 37.26
CA HIS A 4 8.26 50.08 36.23
C HIS A 4 6.97 49.49 35.67
N GLU A 5 6.67 49.79 34.41
CA GLU A 5 5.70 49.04 33.60
C GLU A 5 6.28 47.66 33.30
N VAL A 6 5.57 46.62 33.72
CA VAL A 6 5.85 45.23 33.32
C VAL A 6 5.37 45.07 31.88
N SER A 7 6.33 44.85 30.98
CA SER A 7 6.10 44.61 29.55
C SER A 7 5.15 43.42 29.34
N ALA A 8 4.10 43.65 28.55
CA ALA A 8 3.00 42.71 28.30
C ALA A 8 3.32 41.66 27.22
N ASP A 9 4.50 41.04 27.24
CA ASP A 9 4.95 40.13 26.17
C ASP A 9 5.43 38.74 26.64
N ASP A 10 5.00 38.28 27.82
CA ASP A 10 5.34 36.95 28.35
C ASP A 10 4.10 36.15 28.81
N ALA A 11 3.02 36.23 28.03
CA ALA A 11 1.88 35.33 28.21
C ALA A 11 2.12 34.02 27.43
N PRO A 12 2.00 32.83 28.06
CA PRO A 12 2.06 31.57 27.33
C PRO A 12 1.01 31.58 26.20
N PRO A 13 1.32 31.07 25.00
CA PRO A 13 0.39 31.11 23.88
C PRO A 13 -0.93 30.48 24.30
N LYS A 14 -2.02 31.26 24.28
CA LYS A 14 -3.38 30.80 24.63
C LYS A 14 -3.63 29.49 23.89
N ALA A 15 -3.82 28.40 24.63
CA ALA A 15 -4.18 27.10 24.09
C ALA A 15 -5.48 27.22 23.29
N GLN A 16 -5.34 27.37 21.97
CA GLN A 16 -6.47 27.61 21.08
C GLN A 16 -7.27 26.31 20.97
N ARG A 17 -8.58 26.39 21.23
CA ARG A 17 -9.52 25.25 21.27
C ARG A 17 -9.50 24.50 19.93
N GLY A 18 -9.30 23.18 19.98
CA GLY A 18 -9.39 22.30 18.81
C GLY A 18 -10.79 22.28 18.17
N ILE A 19 -10.88 21.71 16.97
CA ILE A 19 -12.13 21.56 16.21
C ILE A 19 -12.87 20.30 16.68
N GLN A 20 -13.97 20.48 17.42
CA GLN A 20 -14.76 19.39 18.00
C GLN A 20 -15.23 18.35 16.98
N SER A 21 -15.62 18.76 15.77
CA SER A 21 -16.03 17.82 14.73
C SER A 21 -14.88 16.94 14.24
N VAL A 22 -13.64 17.44 14.20
CA VAL A 22 -12.47 16.60 13.89
C VAL A 22 -12.30 15.53 14.97
N GLU A 23 -12.46 15.90 16.23
CA GLU A 23 -12.35 14.97 17.36
C GLU A 23 -13.48 13.92 17.38
N VAL A 24 -14.69 14.31 17.00
CA VAL A 24 -15.82 13.36 16.84
C VAL A 24 -15.57 12.41 15.66
N GLY A 25 -15.12 12.94 14.51
CA GLY A 25 -14.75 12.11 13.36
C GLY A 25 -13.60 11.15 13.69
N GLY A 26 -12.63 11.61 14.48
CA GLY A 26 -11.53 10.79 14.98
C GLY A 26 -11.96 9.59 15.82
N ARG A 27 -13.07 9.68 16.56
CA ARG A 27 -13.63 8.52 17.29
C ARG A 27 -14.11 7.41 16.37
N LEU A 28 -14.69 7.75 15.21
CA LEU A 28 -15.09 6.76 14.21
C LEU A 28 -13.86 6.08 13.59
N LEU A 29 -12.81 6.86 13.31
CA LEU A 29 -11.55 6.33 12.80
C LEU A 29 -10.85 5.42 13.83
N ASP A 30 -10.79 5.83 15.09
CA ASP A 30 -10.24 5.03 16.19
C ASP A 30 -11.05 3.73 16.38
N ALA A 31 -12.38 3.79 16.30
CA ALA A 31 -13.24 2.60 16.36
C ALA A 31 -12.92 1.61 15.23
N LEU A 32 -12.74 2.08 13.99
CA LEU A 32 -12.30 1.22 12.88
C LEU A 32 -10.92 0.61 13.15
N ALA A 33 -9.96 1.40 13.64
CA ALA A 33 -8.62 0.95 13.95
C ALA A 33 -8.57 -0.09 15.08
N ARG A 34 -9.41 0.07 16.11
CA ARG A 34 -9.51 -0.87 17.26
C ARG A 34 -10.22 -2.17 16.89
N ARG A 35 -11.31 -2.10 16.11
CA ARG A 35 -12.10 -3.28 15.77
C ARG A 35 -11.46 -4.12 14.66
N ARG A 36 -10.62 -3.53 13.81
CA ARG A 36 -9.78 -4.22 12.79
C ARG A 36 -10.58 -5.07 11.77
N LYS A 37 -11.89 -4.81 11.66
CA LYS A 37 -12.82 -5.45 10.74
C LYS A 37 -13.73 -4.38 10.09
N PRO A 38 -14.36 -4.65 8.92
CA PRO A 38 -15.39 -3.76 8.42
C PRO A 38 -16.53 -3.69 9.43
N LEU A 39 -17.10 -2.51 9.61
CA LEU A 39 -18.21 -2.30 10.53
C LEU A 39 -19.42 -1.73 9.81
N GLY A 40 -20.59 -2.29 10.09
CA GLY A 40 -21.86 -1.67 9.68
C GLY A 40 -22.09 -0.35 10.42
N LEU A 41 -22.95 0.51 9.88
CA LEU A 41 -23.22 1.84 10.44
C LEU A 41 -23.55 1.82 11.94
N SER A 42 -24.48 0.96 12.37
CA SER A 42 -24.91 0.88 13.77
C SER A 42 -23.81 0.36 14.71
N GLU A 43 -23.02 -0.62 14.27
CA GLU A 43 -21.90 -1.15 15.06
C GLU A 43 -20.79 -0.11 15.21
N LEU A 44 -20.49 0.63 14.15
CA LEU A 44 -19.51 1.71 14.16
C LEU A 44 -19.98 2.90 15.01
N ALA A 45 -21.26 3.27 14.94
CA ALA A 45 -21.84 4.31 15.78
C ALA A 45 -21.72 3.95 17.28
N ALA A 46 -22.09 2.72 17.65
CA ALA A 46 -21.96 2.23 19.02
C ALA A 46 -20.49 2.20 19.49
N ALA A 47 -19.57 1.73 18.64
CA ALA A 47 -18.14 1.67 18.98
C ALA A 47 -17.50 3.06 19.13
N ALA A 48 -18.06 4.10 18.50
CA ALA A 48 -17.60 5.48 18.58
C ALA A 48 -18.36 6.33 19.63
N ASP A 49 -19.30 5.72 20.36
CA ASP A 49 -20.20 6.39 21.30
C ASP A 49 -20.99 7.55 20.65
N LEU A 50 -21.63 7.25 19.52
CA LEU A 50 -22.45 8.18 18.73
C LEU A 50 -23.82 7.58 18.43
N SER A 51 -24.82 8.44 18.24
CA SER A 51 -26.07 8.02 17.61
C SER A 51 -25.85 7.65 16.15
N THR A 52 -26.64 6.71 15.62
CA THR A 52 -26.59 6.28 14.22
C THR A 52 -26.74 7.46 13.24
N ALA A 53 -27.65 8.39 13.53
CA ALA A 53 -27.88 9.58 12.70
C ALA A 53 -26.67 10.54 12.69
N GLN A 54 -26.02 10.71 13.85
CA GLN A 54 -24.81 11.51 13.95
C GLN A 54 -23.66 10.84 13.20
N ALA A 55 -23.41 9.54 13.46
CA ALA A 55 -22.36 8.77 12.78
C ALA A 55 -22.51 8.82 11.26
N HIS A 56 -23.74 8.69 10.74
CA HIS A 56 -24.01 8.79 9.30
C HIS A 56 -23.52 10.12 8.69
N THR A 57 -23.84 11.26 9.32
CA THR A 57 -23.41 12.59 8.86
C THR A 57 -21.88 12.73 8.82
N TYR A 58 -21.19 12.19 9.83
CA TYR A 58 -19.72 12.16 9.86
C TYR A 58 -19.16 11.23 8.77
N LEU A 59 -19.74 10.05 8.59
CA LEU A 59 -19.28 9.06 7.61
C LEU A 59 -19.46 9.53 6.17
N VAL A 60 -20.50 10.30 5.86
CA VAL A 60 -20.62 10.98 4.55
C VAL A 60 -19.40 11.85 4.29
N SER A 61 -19.00 12.65 5.29
CA SER A 61 -17.84 13.55 5.17
C SER A 61 -16.52 12.76 5.10
N LEU A 62 -16.32 11.77 5.96
CA LEU A 62 -15.12 10.93 5.98
C LEU A 62 -14.97 10.09 4.71
N THR A 63 -16.08 9.67 4.10
CA THR A 63 -16.09 8.97 2.81
C THR A 63 -15.72 9.91 1.67
N ARG A 64 -16.27 11.14 1.65
CA ARG A 64 -15.89 12.17 0.69
C ARG A 64 -14.39 12.52 0.77
N LEU A 65 -13.84 12.55 1.98
CA LEU A 65 -12.40 12.75 2.21
C LEU A 65 -11.57 11.49 1.95
N ALA A 66 -12.20 10.35 1.63
CA ALA A 66 -11.56 9.06 1.44
C ALA A 66 -10.72 8.57 2.65
N LEU A 67 -11.00 9.08 3.85
CA LEU A 67 -10.47 8.53 5.11
C LEU A 67 -11.16 7.21 5.46
N VAL A 68 -12.42 7.06 5.04
CA VAL A 68 -13.22 5.85 5.14
C VAL A 68 -13.71 5.52 3.74
N LYS A 69 -13.87 4.24 3.42
CA LYS A 69 -14.63 3.78 2.25
C LYS A 69 -15.75 2.85 2.71
N ARG A 70 -16.79 2.73 1.88
CA ARG A 70 -17.91 1.84 2.12
C ARG A 70 -17.87 0.73 1.08
N ASP A 71 -17.82 -0.51 1.53
CA ASP A 71 -17.87 -1.67 0.65
C ASP A 71 -19.24 -1.75 -0.03
N ALA A 72 -19.25 -1.85 -1.37
CA ALA A 72 -20.48 -1.76 -2.16
C ALA A 72 -21.40 -2.97 -1.97
N LEU A 73 -20.83 -4.14 -1.63
CA LEU A 73 -21.58 -5.40 -1.49
C LEU A 73 -22.21 -5.53 -0.09
N THR A 74 -21.41 -5.26 0.94
CA THR A 74 -21.79 -5.44 2.34
C THR A 74 -22.35 -4.17 2.97
N GLY A 75 -22.05 -3.00 2.40
CA GLY A 75 -22.40 -1.70 2.97
C GLY A 75 -21.59 -1.33 4.22
N ASN A 76 -20.59 -2.13 4.59
CA ASN A 76 -19.75 -1.90 5.75
C ASN A 76 -18.68 -0.84 5.48
N TYR A 77 -18.27 -0.14 6.53
CA TYR A 77 -17.23 0.88 6.50
C TYR A 77 -15.87 0.30 6.86
N GLU A 78 -14.84 0.73 6.15
CA GLU A 78 -13.44 0.38 6.40
C GLU A 78 -12.50 1.56 6.09
N PRO A 79 -11.24 1.53 6.54
CA PRO A 79 -10.29 2.59 6.22
C PRO A 79 -10.16 2.81 4.70
N GLY A 80 -10.26 4.07 4.29
CA GLY A 80 -10.20 4.48 2.89
C GLY A 80 -8.78 4.77 2.39
N PRO A 81 -8.62 5.11 1.09
CA PRO A 81 -7.30 5.34 0.50
C PRO A 81 -6.50 6.50 1.11
N LEU A 82 -7.15 7.56 1.60
CA LEU A 82 -6.40 8.64 2.28
C LEU A 82 -5.77 8.12 3.57
N SER A 83 -6.45 7.23 4.29
CA SER A 83 -5.91 6.56 5.47
C SER A 83 -4.74 5.64 5.11
N LEU A 84 -4.82 4.90 3.99
CA LEU A 84 -3.70 4.13 3.45
C LEU A 84 -2.47 5.01 3.24
N ARG A 85 -2.62 6.13 2.52
CA ARG A 85 -1.51 7.04 2.22
C ARG A 85 -0.92 7.70 3.46
N LEU A 86 -1.76 8.17 4.39
CA LEU A 86 -1.30 8.73 5.66
C LEU A 86 -0.50 7.70 6.48
N GLY A 87 -0.94 6.44 6.49
CA GLY A 87 -0.23 5.38 7.20
C GLY A 87 1.08 4.99 6.53
N LEU A 88 1.11 4.90 5.19
CA LEU A 88 2.34 4.68 4.42
C LEU A 88 3.38 5.76 4.68
N MET A 89 2.98 7.04 4.63
CA MET A 89 3.85 8.15 4.99
C MET A 89 4.37 8.07 6.43
N SER A 90 3.56 7.54 7.35
CA SER A 90 4.00 7.32 8.73
C SER A 90 5.07 6.22 8.80
N ILE A 91 4.89 5.12 8.07
CA ILE A 91 5.85 4.00 7.99
C ILE A 91 7.16 4.44 7.34
N GLU A 92 7.10 5.14 6.20
CA GLU A 92 8.28 5.60 5.46
C GLU A 92 9.13 6.61 6.24
N ARG A 93 8.55 7.27 7.25
CA ARG A 93 9.27 8.18 8.15
C ARG A 93 9.91 7.48 9.33
N GLN A 94 9.57 6.22 9.61
CA GLN A 94 10.15 5.50 10.74
C GLN A 94 11.66 5.36 10.52
N PRO A 95 12.50 5.77 11.50
CA PRO A 95 13.94 5.68 11.37
C PRO A 95 14.42 4.27 11.01
N ALA A 96 13.83 3.24 11.63
CA ALA A 96 14.16 1.85 11.35
C ALA A 96 13.84 1.44 9.91
N TYR A 97 12.69 1.84 9.37
CA TYR A 97 12.32 1.56 7.99
C TYR A 97 13.32 2.19 7.01
N ARG A 98 13.63 3.48 7.20
CA ARG A 98 14.60 4.21 6.36
C ARG A 98 16.00 3.63 6.43
N ALA A 99 16.43 3.23 7.63
CA ALA A 99 17.71 2.58 7.84
C ALA A 99 17.76 1.22 7.12
N ALA A 100 16.72 0.40 7.22
CA ALA A 100 16.71 -0.95 6.66
C ALA A 100 16.52 -1.02 5.14
N LEU A 101 15.77 -0.09 4.53
CA LEU A 101 15.36 -0.15 3.13
C LEU A 101 16.52 -0.32 2.13
N PRO A 102 17.61 0.47 2.18
CA PRO A 102 18.74 0.29 1.26
C PRO A 102 19.47 -1.05 1.45
N HIS A 103 19.48 -1.60 2.66
CA HIS A 103 20.10 -2.89 2.96
C HIS A 103 19.26 -4.05 2.47
N ALA A 104 17.93 -3.93 2.55
CA ALA A 104 17.02 -4.93 2.00
C ALA A 104 17.11 -5.02 0.48
N ALA A 105 17.20 -3.87 -0.22
CA ALA A 105 17.34 -3.83 -1.68
C ALA A 105 18.65 -4.49 -2.13
N ARG A 106 19.79 -4.12 -1.52
CA ARG A 106 21.08 -4.75 -1.80
C ARG A 106 21.11 -6.23 -1.42
N LEU A 107 20.44 -6.61 -0.34
CA LEU A 107 20.34 -8.01 0.05
C LEU A 107 19.59 -8.80 -1.01
N ALA A 108 18.45 -8.31 -1.50
CA ALA A 108 17.67 -8.97 -2.53
C ALA A 108 18.51 -9.21 -3.78
N GLU A 109 19.16 -8.15 -4.30
CA GLU A 109 20.07 -8.24 -5.45
C GLU A 109 21.21 -9.24 -5.23
N ALA A 110 21.86 -9.22 -4.06
CA ALA A 110 22.98 -10.10 -3.77
C ALA A 110 22.59 -11.58 -3.66
N VAL A 111 21.39 -11.89 -3.15
CA VAL A 111 20.96 -13.29 -2.96
C VAL A 111 20.11 -13.82 -4.11
N GLY A 112 19.64 -12.97 -5.02
CA GLY A 112 18.79 -13.37 -6.13
C GLY A 112 17.34 -13.75 -5.72
N LEU A 113 16.90 -13.36 -4.52
CA LEU A 113 15.62 -13.79 -3.91
C LEU A 113 14.83 -12.59 -3.40
N SER A 114 13.56 -12.84 -3.07
CA SER A 114 12.69 -11.82 -2.48
C SER A 114 13.05 -11.54 -1.02
N VAL A 115 13.17 -10.27 -0.66
CA VAL A 115 13.41 -9.80 0.71
C VAL A 115 12.22 -8.96 1.16
N ALA A 116 11.49 -9.44 2.17
CA ALA A 116 10.39 -8.71 2.78
C ALA A 116 10.85 -7.92 4.01
N LEU A 117 10.38 -6.67 4.14
CA LEU A 117 10.45 -5.89 5.37
C LEU A 117 9.09 -5.96 6.06
N SER A 118 9.09 -6.41 7.32
CA SER A 118 7.87 -6.52 8.13
C SER A 118 7.94 -5.63 9.36
N VAL A 119 6.88 -4.85 9.60
CA VAL A 119 6.75 -4.00 10.79
C VAL A 119 5.67 -4.56 11.74
N PRO A 120 5.70 -4.18 13.03
CA PRO A 120 4.61 -4.47 13.95
C PRO A 120 3.28 -3.89 13.44
N GLY A 121 2.32 -4.76 13.13
CA GLY A 121 0.97 -4.39 12.72
C GLY A 121 -0.07 -4.84 13.74
N ALA A 122 -1.28 -4.28 13.63
CA ALA A 122 -2.33 -4.50 14.62
C ALA A 122 -2.91 -5.93 14.61
N LEU A 123 -2.78 -6.64 13.48
CA LEU A 123 -3.13 -8.06 13.32
C LEU A 123 -1.91 -9.00 13.34
N GLY A 124 -0.70 -8.47 13.62
CA GLY A 124 0.56 -9.20 13.56
C GLY A 124 1.59 -8.55 12.63
N PRO A 125 2.76 -9.20 12.45
CA PRO A 125 3.82 -8.69 11.57
C PRO A 125 3.29 -8.49 10.16
N THR A 126 3.37 -7.26 9.65
CA THR A 126 2.81 -6.91 8.35
C THR A 126 3.93 -6.55 7.39
N ILE A 127 3.96 -7.19 6.22
CA ILE A 127 4.90 -6.86 5.15
C ILE A 127 4.53 -5.46 4.61
N VAL A 128 5.47 -4.52 4.69
CA VAL A 128 5.29 -3.14 4.19
C VAL A 128 6.12 -2.85 2.95
N ARG A 129 7.05 -3.74 2.61
CA ARG A 129 7.90 -3.65 1.43
C ARG A 129 8.42 -5.03 1.06
N ILE A 130 8.51 -5.30 -0.24
CA ILE A 130 9.19 -6.46 -0.79
C ILE A 130 10.19 -5.94 -1.82
N GLU A 131 11.45 -6.32 -1.66
CA GLU A 131 12.51 -6.12 -2.65
C GLU A 131 12.71 -7.43 -3.40
N HIS A 132 12.86 -7.36 -4.72
CA HIS A 132 12.97 -8.54 -5.59
C HIS A 132 14.37 -8.64 -6.18
N GLY A 133 15.05 -9.77 -5.93
CA GLY A 133 16.40 -10.05 -6.41
C GLY A 133 16.49 -10.93 -7.66
N GLY A 134 15.38 -11.47 -8.15
CA GLY A 134 15.39 -12.49 -9.21
C GLY A 134 13.98 -12.94 -9.59
N TYR A 135 13.85 -14.17 -10.09
CA TYR A 135 12.56 -14.69 -10.56
C TYR A 135 11.52 -14.66 -9.43
N PRO A 136 10.29 -14.16 -9.69
CA PRO A 136 9.31 -14.02 -8.63
C PRO A 136 8.85 -15.40 -8.21
N LEU A 137 9.09 -15.77 -6.96
CA LEU A 137 8.45 -16.93 -6.38
C LEU A 137 6.94 -16.64 -6.33
N HIS A 138 6.13 -17.48 -6.98
CA HIS A 138 4.68 -17.39 -6.95
C HIS A 138 4.14 -17.88 -5.60
N VAL A 139 4.46 -17.15 -4.55
CA VAL A 139 3.83 -17.24 -3.23
C VAL A 139 2.77 -16.17 -3.13
N ASN A 140 1.69 -16.47 -2.42
CA ASN A 140 0.66 -15.50 -2.09
C ASN A 140 1.12 -14.55 -0.96
N LEU A 141 2.29 -13.93 -1.15
CA LEU A 141 2.87 -12.92 -0.28
C LEU A 141 2.98 -11.63 -1.08
N HIS A 142 2.38 -10.58 -0.54
CA HIS A 142 2.37 -9.26 -1.14
C HIS A 142 2.54 -8.21 -0.04
N VAL A 143 2.81 -6.97 -0.43
CA VAL A 143 2.76 -5.88 0.53
C VAL A 143 1.34 -5.80 1.13
N GLY A 144 1.25 -5.71 2.46
CA GLY A 144 0.04 -5.86 3.24
C GLY A 144 -0.22 -7.25 3.79
N SER A 145 0.49 -8.30 3.36
CA SER A 145 0.33 -9.63 3.96
C SER A 145 0.68 -9.60 5.45
N VAL A 146 -0.19 -10.21 6.27
CA VAL A 146 0.00 -10.34 7.73
C VAL A 146 0.51 -11.73 8.02
N MET A 147 1.68 -11.81 8.63
CA MET A 147 2.31 -13.08 8.97
C MET A 147 1.69 -13.65 10.25
N SER A 148 1.32 -14.93 10.24
CA SER A 148 0.96 -15.63 11.47
C SER A 148 2.11 -15.58 12.46
N LEU A 149 1.81 -15.22 13.72
CA LEU A 149 2.81 -15.11 14.79
C LEU A 149 3.49 -16.45 15.09
N ASP A 150 2.75 -17.54 14.96
CA ASP A 150 3.18 -18.81 15.53
C ASP A 150 3.77 -19.76 14.48
N THR A 151 3.32 -19.67 13.23
CA THR A 151 3.67 -20.64 12.18
C THR A 151 4.74 -20.15 11.20
N THR A 152 4.98 -18.83 11.14
CA THR A 152 5.94 -18.24 10.19
C THR A 152 7.27 -17.91 10.85
N ALA A 153 8.37 -17.92 10.09
CA ALA A 153 9.68 -17.49 10.59
C ALA A 153 9.64 -16.04 11.10
N THR A 154 8.98 -15.16 10.35
CA THR A 154 8.77 -13.74 10.72
C THR A 154 7.98 -13.62 12.03
N GLY A 155 6.86 -14.33 12.16
CA GLY A 155 6.07 -14.37 13.38
C GLY A 155 6.86 -14.82 14.60
N ARG A 156 7.66 -15.87 14.44
CA ARG A 156 8.49 -16.43 15.51
C ARG A 156 9.63 -15.51 15.93
N VAL A 157 10.22 -14.75 15.00
CA VAL A 157 11.13 -13.65 15.33
C VAL A 157 10.41 -12.57 16.14
N PHE A 158 9.19 -12.19 15.74
CA PHE A 158 8.39 -11.24 16.53
C PHE A 158 8.06 -11.78 17.92
N ARG A 159 7.69 -13.05 18.08
CA ARG A 159 7.48 -13.70 19.39
C ARG A 159 8.73 -13.68 20.26
N ALA A 160 9.91 -13.86 19.65
CA ALA A 160 11.18 -13.89 20.36
C ALA A 160 11.62 -12.47 20.80
N PHE A 161 11.51 -11.45 19.96
CA PHE A 161 12.11 -10.14 20.22
C PHE A 161 11.11 -9.00 20.50
N GLY A 162 9.82 -9.23 20.27
CA GLY A 162 8.77 -8.22 20.42
C GLY A 162 8.39 -7.96 21.88
N ASP A 163 7.72 -6.82 22.09
CA ASP A 163 7.15 -6.45 23.39
C ASP A 163 6.00 -7.39 23.77
N PRO A 164 6.00 -8.01 24.98
CA PRO A 164 4.97 -8.97 25.38
C PRO A 164 3.55 -8.41 25.32
N ALA A 165 3.32 -7.17 25.77
CA ALA A 165 1.98 -6.58 25.77
C ALA A 165 1.47 -6.32 24.35
N GLN A 166 2.36 -5.90 23.45
CA GLN A 166 2.04 -5.76 22.03
C GLN A 166 1.74 -7.11 21.38
N LEU A 167 2.54 -8.14 21.67
CA LEU A 167 2.36 -9.49 21.12
C LEU A 167 1.07 -10.14 21.60
N ASP A 168 0.68 -9.97 22.87
CA ASP A 168 -0.58 -10.48 23.40
C ASP A 168 -1.78 -9.83 22.69
N ALA A 169 -1.71 -8.52 22.46
CA ALA A 169 -2.74 -7.80 21.70
C ALA A 169 -2.81 -8.25 20.23
N MET A 170 -1.67 -8.54 19.60
CA MET A 170 -1.60 -9.10 18.25
C MET A 170 -2.18 -10.52 18.20
N ALA A 171 -1.78 -11.40 19.12
CA ALA A 171 -2.24 -12.78 19.19
C ALA A 171 -3.77 -12.86 19.41
N ALA A 172 -4.29 -12.04 20.32
CA ALA A 172 -5.75 -11.92 20.52
C ALA A 172 -6.47 -11.45 19.25
N SER A 173 -5.81 -10.63 18.43
CA SER A 173 -6.38 -10.17 17.16
C SER A 173 -6.29 -11.24 16.05
N GLN A 174 -5.30 -12.14 16.09
CA GLN A 174 -5.17 -13.26 15.14
C GLN A 174 -6.17 -14.39 15.42
N ALA A 175 -6.58 -14.60 16.68
CA ALA A 175 -7.50 -15.67 17.09
C ALA A 175 -8.85 -15.67 16.34
N GLY A 176 -9.27 -14.55 15.72
CA GLY A 176 -10.47 -14.44 14.91
C GLY A 176 -10.24 -14.12 13.43
N ALA A 177 -8.98 -14.08 12.96
CA ALA A 177 -8.63 -13.65 11.60
C ALA A 177 -8.70 -14.78 10.55
N GLY A 178 -8.71 -16.05 10.97
CA GLY A 178 -8.85 -17.21 10.08
C GLY A 178 -7.81 -17.26 8.95
N ALA A 179 -8.21 -17.69 7.76
CA ALA A 179 -7.36 -17.86 6.56
C ALA A 179 -6.80 -16.55 5.96
N THR A 180 -7.07 -15.37 6.56
CA THR A 180 -6.55 -14.09 6.07
C THR A 180 -5.09 -13.84 6.44
N LEU A 181 -4.54 -14.64 7.36
CA LEU A 181 -3.13 -14.56 7.75
C LEU A 181 -2.28 -15.45 6.85
N ALA A 182 -1.16 -14.91 6.36
CA ALA A 182 -0.14 -15.67 5.67
C ALA A 182 0.42 -16.72 6.65
N GLY A 183 0.18 -17.99 6.33
CA GLY A 183 0.62 -19.12 7.13
C GLY A 183 -0.31 -19.61 8.21
N ALA A 184 -1.58 -19.18 8.25
CA ALA A 184 -2.55 -19.62 9.27
C ALA A 184 -2.65 -21.15 9.40
N GLU A 185 -2.46 -21.89 8.31
CA GLU A 185 -2.62 -23.35 8.23
C GLU A 185 -1.35 -24.14 8.60
N GLY A 186 -0.27 -23.47 8.99
CA GLY A 186 0.99 -24.13 9.35
C GLY A 186 0.95 -24.86 10.69
N ASP A 187 1.99 -25.67 10.94
CA ASP A 187 2.18 -26.40 12.19
C ASP A 187 2.12 -25.47 13.40
N GLN A 188 1.21 -25.79 14.31
CA GLN A 188 1.01 -25.05 15.54
C GLN A 188 2.22 -25.20 16.47
N PRO A 189 2.51 -24.18 17.29
CA PRO A 189 3.61 -24.24 18.25
C PRO A 189 3.38 -25.37 19.26
N PRO A 190 4.43 -25.85 19.95
CA PRO A 190 4.28 -26.83 21.01
C PRO A 190 3.21 -26.41 22.02
N SER A 191 2.35 -27.34 22.40
CA SER A 191 1.30 -27.09 23.40
C SER A 191 1.86 -26.87 24.81
N ASP A 192 3.09 -27.33 25.07
CA ASP A 192 3.82 -27.07 26.31
C ASP A 192 4.47 -25.68 26.28
N ALA A 193 4.03 -24.82 27.19
CA ALA A 193 4.56 -23.47 27.36
C ALA A 193 6.06 -23.44 27.65
N ARG A 194 6.61 -24.45 28.35
CA ARG A 194 8.06 -24.52 28.61
C ARG A 194 8.85 -24.85 27.35
N ALA A 195 8.36 -25.81 26.56
CA ALA A 195 8.97 -26.14 25.28
C ALA A 195 8.93 -24.94 24.33
N TRP A 196 7.79 -24.24 24.26
CA TRP A 196 7.67 -23.03 23.46
C TRP A 196 8.62 -21.92 23.91
N GLN A 197 8.73 -21.68 25.22
CA GLN A 197 9.66 -20.69 25.76
C GLN A 197 11.12 -21.03 25.41
N ALA A 198 11.50 -22.31 25.52
CA ALA A 198 12.84 -22.77 25.14
C ALA A 198 13.14 -22.58 23.64
N GLU A 199 12.14 -22.74 22.78
CA GLU A 199 12.28 -22.41 21.35
C GLU A 199 12.51 -20.92 21.14
N LEU A 200 11.75 -20.06 21.80
CA LEU A 200 11.93 -18.60 21.70
C LEU A 200 13.31 -18.17 22.23
N ASP A 201 13.79 -18.77 23.31
CA ASP A 201 15.13 -18.51 23.84
C ASP A 201 16.23 -18.97 22.88
N ALA A 202 16.02 -20.10 22.19
CA ALA A 202 16.93 -20.56 21.14
C ALA A 202 16.94 -19.62 19.92
N ILE A 203 15.79 -19.03 19.56
CA ILE A 203 15.73 -17.98 18.52
C ILE A 203 16.53 -16.75 18.94
N ARG A 204 16.35 -16.29 20.19
CA ARG A 204 17.10 -15.15 20.75
C ARG A 204 18.60 -15.40 20.71
N ALA A 205 19.04 -16.57 21.13
CA ALA A 205 20.45 -16.95 21.14
C ALA A 205 21.06 -17.00 19.73
N ARG A 206 20.29 -17.47 18.73
CA ARG A 206 20.76 -17.53 17.33
C ARG A 206 20.70 -16.19 16.59
N GLY A 207 19.81 -15.29 17.00
CA GLY A 207 19.54 -14.01 16.33
C GLY A 207 18.88 -14.14 14.95
N ILE A 208 18.41 -15.34 14.59
CA ILE A 208 17.82 -15.64 13.28
C ILE A 208 16.87 -16.85 13.42
N GLU A 209 15.84 -16.90 12.58
CA GLU A 209 14.92 -18.03 12.52
C GLU A 209 14.65 -18.48 11.08
N ARG A 210 14.26 -19.74 10.89
CA ARG A 210 13.91 -20.30 9.57
C ARG A 210 12.56 -21.02 9.54
N GLY A 211 11.89 -20.93 8.39
CA GLY A 211 10.79 -21.77 7.99
C GLY A 211 11.26 -22.65 6.85
N VAL A 212 11.21 -23.98 7.00
CA VAL A 212 11.54 -24.92 5.93
C VAL A 212 10.26 -25.66 5.55
N ASP A 213 9.82 -25.49 4.30
CA ASP A 213 8.55 -26.05 3.78
C ASP A 213 7.32 -25.73 4.66
N ARG A 214 7.39 -24.62 5.39
CA ARG A 214 6.35 -24.18 6.33
C ARG A 214 6.25 -22.65 6.31
N PRO A 215 5.02 -22.10 6.35
CA PRO A 215 3.73 -22.80 6.40
C PRO A 215 3.29 -23.41 5.06
N SER A 216 3.98 -23.11 3.96
CA SER A 216 3.62 -23.57 2.61
C SER A 216 4.68 -24.55 2.09
N PRO A 217 4.28 -25.75 1.63
CA PRO A 217 5.21 -26.71 1.02
C PRO A 217 5.93 -26.10 -0.20
N GLY A 218 7.23 -26.40 -0.35
CA GLY A 218 8.06 -25.90 -1.46
C GLY A 218 8.54 -24.46 -1.28
N VAL A 219 8.18 -23.81 -0.16
CA VAL A 219 8.60 -22.45 0.19
C VAL A 219 9.34 -22.47 1.51
N SER A 220 10.51 -21.85 1.52
CA SER A 220 11.30 -21.68 2.73
C SER A 220 11.71 -20.23 2.92
N ALA A 221 11.97 -19.85 4.16
CA ALA A 221 12.30 -18.48 4.53
C ALA A 221 13.29 -18.43 5.69
N MET A 222 14.11 -17.37 5.73
CA MET A 222 14.97 -17.02 6.86
C MET A 222 14.69 -15.58 7.29
N CYS A 223 14.61 -15.35 8.60
CA CYS A 223 14.21 -14.06 9.16
C CYS A 223 15.15 -13.61 10.27
N VAL A 224 15.54 -12.34 10.24
CA VAL A 224 16.34 -11.68 11.28
C VAL A 224 15.61 -10.45 11.83
N PRO A 225 15.72 -10.17 13.14
CA PRO A 225 15.23 -8.93 13.72
C PRO A 225 16.17 -7.76 13.39
N VAL A 226 15.60 -6.56 13.22
CA VAL A 226 16.32 -5.29 13.30
C VAL A 226 15.96 -4.66 14.64
N LEU A 227 16.94 -4.59 15.53
CA LEU A 227 16.80 -4.07 16.89
C LEU A 227 17.36 -2.64 16.95
N ASP A 228 16.85 -1.83 17.87
CA ASP A 228 17.49 -0.57 18.27
C ASP A 228 18.61 -0.79 19.30
N ALA A 229 19.33 0.27 19.66
CA ALA A 229 20.36 0.26 20.71
C ALA A 229 19.89 -0.29 22.08
N ASP A 230 18.59 -0.24 22.35
CA ASP A 230 17.97 -0.74 23.59
C ASP A 230 17.57 -2.22 23.49
N GLY A 231 17.87 -2.88 22.36
CA GLY A 231 17.53 -4.27 22.08
C GLY A 231 16.06 -4.50 21.71
N ARG A 232 15.30 -3.43 21.42
CA ARG A 232 13.89 -3.51 21.09
C ARG A 232 13.69 -3.75 19.60
N LEU A 233 12.81 -4.69 19.26
CA LEU A 233 12.44 -4.99 17.89
C LEU A 233 11.74 -3.80 17.22
N GLN A 234 12.32 -3.32 16.12
CA GLN A 234 11.73 -2.25 15.31
C GLN A 234 11.04 -2.79 14.06
N LEU A 235 11.69 -3.72 13.36
CA LEU A 235 11.17 -4.42 12.19
C LEU A 235 11.93 -5.75 11.98
N ALA A 236 11.53 -6.55 11.01
CA ALA A 236 12.26 -7.75 10.60
C ALA A 236 12.53 -7.78 9.10
N LEU A 237 13.67 -8.38 8.73
CA LEU A 237 14.04 -8.70 7.34
C LEU A 237 13.84 -10.20 7.11
N THR A 238 13.15 -10.57 6.04
CA THR A 238 12.87 -11.98 5.71
C THR A 238 13.24 -12.27 4.26
N VAL A 239 14.20 -13.17 4.03
CA VAL A 239 14.46 -13.74 2.69
C VAL A 239 13.51 -14.91 2.47
N ILE A 240 12.86 -14.95 1.31
CA ILE A 240 11.87 -15.97 0.93
C ILE A 240 12.27 -16.55 -0.43
N GLY A 241 12.26 -17.88 -0.54
CA GLY A 241 12.65 -18.59 -1.76
C GLY A 241 12.03 -19.97 -1.87
N SER A 242 12.18 -20.61 -3.03
CA SER A 242 11.78 -22.01 -3.20
C SER A 242 12.68 -22.90 -2.35
N SER A 243 12.09 -23.86 -1.63
CA SER A 243 12.85 -24.83 -0.81
C SER A 243 13.89 -25.62 -1.60
N GLY A 244 13.70 -25.76 -2.92
CA GLY A 244 14.67 -26.43 -3.80
C GLY A 244 15.92 -25.60 -4.12
N SER A 245 15.90 -24.29 -3.88
CA SER A 245 17.01 -23.38 -4.25
C SER A 245 17.56 -22.54 -3.10
N ILE A 246 16.75 -22.28 -2.07
CA ILE A 246 17.16 -21.44 -0.93
C ILE A 246 18.01 -22.24 0.07
N ASP A 247 19.22 -21.74 0.37
CA ASP A 247 20.03 -22.25 1.48
C ASP A 247 19.50 -21.73 2.82
N VAL A 248 18.94 -22.65 3.61
CA VAL A 248 18.40 -22.38 4.96
C VAL A 248 19.32 -22.84 6.09
N GLY A 249 20.60 -23.09 5.78
CA GLY A 249 21.63 -23.37 6.77
C GLY A 249 21.86 -22.17 7.70
N TRP A 250 22.03 -22.42 8.99
CA TRP A 250 22.20 -21.37 10.00
C TRP A 250 23.43 -20.49 9.79
N ASP A 251 24.44 -21.04 9.11
CA ASP A 251 25.70 -20.37 8.76
C ASP A 251 25.94 -20.34 7.24
N GLY A 252 24.87 -20.54 6.46
CA GLY A 252 24.90 -20.43 5.00
C GLY A 252 25.05 -18.97 4.52
N PRO A 253 25.28 -18.75 3.21
CA PRO A 253 25.47 -17.42 2.63
C PRO A 253 24.26 -16.51 2.86
N ILE A 254 23.03 -17.05 2.79
CA ILE A 254 21.81 -16.27 3.03
C ILE A 254 21.71 -15.84 4.50
N ALA A 255 22.01 -16.73 5.44
CA ALA A 255 22.01 -16.42 6.87
C ALA A 255 23.03 -15.34 7.24
N MET A 256 24.24 -15.45 6.68
CA MET A 256 25.28 -14.42 6.86
C MET A 256 24.86 -13.09 6.26
N ALA A 257 24.38 -13.07 5.01
CA ALA A 257 23.94 -11.85 4.34
C ALA A 257 22.77 -11.17 5.06
N LEU A 258 21.80 -11.94 5.58
CA LEU A 258 20.71 -11.43 6.42
C LEU A 258 21.23 -10.79 7.71
N ARG A 259 22.08 -11.51 8.46
CA ARG A 259 22.69 -10.99 9.69
C ARG A 259 23.48 -9.71 9.44
N ASP A 260 24.21 -9.65 8.33
CA ASP A 260 24.99 -8.48 7.93
C ASP A 260 24.09 -7.30 7.58
N ALA A 261 23.02 -7.53 6.81
CA ALA A 261 22.03 -6.51 6.50
C ALA A 261 21.34 -5.96 7.75
N ALA A 262 20.98 -6.82 8.71
CA ALA A 262 20.40 -6.40 9.99
C ALA A 262 21.39 -5.58 10.83
N ARG A 263 22.65 -6.01 10.94
CA ARG A 263 23.69 -5.24 11.65
C ARG A 263 23.91 -3.86 11.04
N GLN A 264 23.95 -3.77 9.71
CA GLN A 264 24.10 -2.49 9.02
C GLN A 264 22.87 -1.58 9.22
N ALA A 265 21.66 -2.15 9.17
CA ALA A 265 20.43 -1.41 9.44
C ALA A 265 20.37 -0.88 10.89
N THR A 266 20.75 -1.69 11.88
CA THR A 266 20.85 -1.26 13.28
C THR A 266 21.91 -0.15 13.44
N ALA A 267 23.09 -0.30 12.84
CA ALA A 267 24.12 0.74 12.90
C ALA A 267 23.66 2.07 12.25
N ALA A 268 22.94 2.02 11.13
CA ALA A 268 22.38 3.20 10.48
C ALA A 268 21.25 3.84 11.30
N LEU A 269 20.43 3.02 11.98
CA LEU A 269 19.40 3.48 12.90
C LEU A 269 19.99 4.24 14.09
N ASP A 270 21.05 3.69 14.69
CA ASP A 270 21.72 4.29 15.84
C ASP A 270 22.46 5.57 15.44
N ALA A 271 23.19 5.56 14.32
CA ALA A 271 23.83 6.77 13.78
C ALA A 271 22.80 7.87 13.42
N GLY A 272 21.59 7.46 13.02
CA GLY A 272 20.47 8.36 12.75
C GLY A 272 19.83 8.97 14.00
N ARG A 273 20.03 8.42 15.20
CA ARG A 273 19.60 9.06 16.47
C ARG A 273 20.37 10.37 16.73
N ASP A 274 21.64 10.43 16.32
CA ASP A 274 22.54 11.57 16.55
C ASP A 274 22.65 12.52 15.34
N ALA A 275 22.07 12.16 14.19
CA ALA A 275 22.14 12.96 12.98
C ALA A 275 21.05 14.06 12.93
N PRO A 276 21.37 15.30 12.52
CA PRO A 276 20.35 16.29 12.21
C PRO A 276 19.44 15.79 11.08
N PRO A 277 18.17 16.24 11.02
CA PRO A 277 17.21 15.75 10.03
C PRO A 277 17.77 15.88 8.61
N VAL A 278 17.89 14.74 7.94
CA VAL A 278 18.39 14.63 6.55
C VAL A 278 17.55 15.53 5.64
N ALA A 279 18.22 16.39 4.87
CA ALA A 279 17.61 17.24 3.86
C ALA A 279 16.79 16.40 2.85
N PRO A 280 15.65 16.90 2.38
CA PRO A 280 14.74 16.13 1.54
C PRO A 280 15.42 15.66 0.26
N GLY A 281 15.39 14.34 0.03
CA GLY A 281 15.62 13.77 -1.30
C GLY A 281 14.59 14.34 -2.29
N MET A 282 14.96 14.30 -3.57
CA MET A 282 14.25 14.94 -4.68
C MET A 282 12.72 14.71 -4.59
N PRO A 283 11.90 15.77 -4.73
CA PRO A 283 10.46 15.64 -4.55
C PRO A 283 9.88 14.70 -5.62
N PRO A 284 8.99 13.75 -5.27
CA PRO A 284 8.07 13.22 -6.25
C PRO A 284 7.21 14.37 -6.79
N ALA A 285 6.79 14.26 -8.05
CA ALA A 285 5.97 15.28 -8.70
C ALA A 285 4.78 15.66 -7.81
N THR A 286 4.59 16.96 -7.57
CA THR A 286 3.44 17.50 -6.84
C THR A 286 2.16 17.10 -7.57
N GLN A 287 1.48 16.04 -7.12
CA GLN A 287 0.22 15.61 -7.70
C GLN A 287 -0.92 15.92 -6.74
N ARG A 288 -1.75 16.88 -7.14
CA ARG A 288 -3.05 17.16 -6.55
C ARG A 288 -3.94 15.92 -6.73
N MET A 289 -4.82 15.68 -5.77
CA MET A 289 -5.90 14.71 -5.87
C MET A 289 -6.53 14.76 -7.28
N PRO A 290 -6.69 13.62 -7.99
CA PRO A 290 -7.44 13.64 -9.23
C PRO A 290 -8.86 14.16 -8.92
N PRO A 291 -9.42 15.06 -9.76
CA PRO A 291 -10.76 15.59 -9.52
C PRO A 291 -11.77 14.45 -9.41
N ALA A 292 -12.57 14.51 -8.35
CA ALA A 292 -13.63 13.56 -7.95
C ALA A 292 -13.19 12.09 -7.80
N LEU A 293 -12.71 11.74 -6.61
CA LEU A 293 -12.78 10.36 -6.07
C LEU A 293 -14.12 10.08 -5.34
N ALA A 294 -15.01 11.06 -5.33
CA ALA A 294 -16.31 10.95 -4.71
C ALA A 294 -17.28 10.28 -5.69
N ASP A 295 -17.86 9.16 -5.28
CA ASP A 295 -19.13 8.72 -5.86
C ASP A 295 -20.11 9.88 -5.77
N ASP A 296 -20.75 10.20 -6.89
CA ASP A 296 -21.72 11.27 -7.08
C ASP A 296 -23.02 10.96 -6.29
N THR A 297 -22.89 10.90 -4.97
CA THR A 297 -24.00 10.75 -4.05
C THR A 297 -24.52 12.15 -3.75
N LYS A 298 -25.68 12.46 -4.35
CA LYS A 298 -26.51 13.68 -4.16
C LYS A 298 -26.07 14.50 -2.95
N ALA A 299 -25.68 15.76 -3.20
CA ALA A 299 -25.28 16.80 -2.23
C ALA A 299 -25.99 16.69 -0.86
N GLN A 300 -25.52 15.80 0.00
CA GLN A 300 -26.00 15.64 1.37
C GLN A 300 -25.11 16.49 2.26
N ARG A 301 -25.74 17.17 3.23
CA ARG A 301 -25.09 18.10 4.17
C ARG A 301 -24.08 17.34 5.04
N GLY A 302 -22.84 17.29 4.56
CA GLY A 302 -21.68 16.86 5.36
C GLY A 302 -21.31 17.92 6.40
N ILE A 303 -20.21 17.68 7.10
CA ILE A 303 -19.72 18.55 8.17
C ILE A 303 -18.64 19.46 7.60
N ASN A 304 -18.98 20.72 7.37
CA ASN A 304 -18.11 21.70 6.70
C ASN A 304 -16.71 21.83 7.32
N ALA A 305 -16.59 21.69 8.64
CA ALA A 305 -15.29 21.74 9.32
C ALA A 305 -14.36 20.57 8.96
N LEU A 306 -14.90 19.43 8.51
CA LEU A 306 -14.08 18.33 8.01
C LEU A 306 -13.52 18.64 6.62
N ASP A 307 -14.14 19.49 5.81
CA ASP A 307 -13.63 19.83 4.48
C ASP A 307 -12.26 20.53 4.56
N SER A 308 -12.13 21.55 5.41
CA SER A 308 -10.82 22.19 5.67
C SER A 308 -9.80 21.26 6.32
N THR A 309 -10.27 20.27 7.09
CA THR A 309 -9.38 19.22 7.63
C THR A 309 -8.86 18.33 6.51
N GLY A 310 -9.75 17.97 5.58
CA GLY A 310 -9.43 17.21 4.39
C GLY A 310 -8.40 17.89 3.49
N GLU A 311 -8.56 19.19 3.24
CA GLU A 311 -7.61 20.00 2.46
C GLU A 311 -6.20 19.93 3.06
N LEU A 312 -6.08 20.01 4.39
CA LEU A 312 -4.79 19.87 5.09
C LEU A 312 -4.19 18.46 4.93
N LEU A 313 -4.99 17.42 5.14
CA LEU A 313 -4.51 16.04 5.00
C LEU A 313 -4.09 15.72 3.56
N LEU A 314 -4.85 16.21 2.58
CA LEU A 314 -4.52 16.09 1.16
C LEU A 314 -3.25 16.86 0.81
N ALA A 315 -3.09 18.08 1.32
CA ALA A 315 -1.88 18.87 1.12
C ALA A 315 -0.64 18.17 1.68
N LEU A 316 -0.75 17.60 2.88
CA LEU A 316 0.32 16.81 3.49
C LEU A 316 0.69 15.59 2.63
N VAL A 317 -0.32 14.82 2.22
CA VAL A 317 -0.14 13.62 1.41
C VAL A 317 0.39 13.92 0.01
N SER A 318 -0.01 15.05 -0.58
CA SER A 318 0.48 15.53 -1.87
C SER A 318 1.94 15.98 -1.79
N ALA A 319 2.39 16.47 -0.63
CA ALA A 319 3.77 16.86 -0.42
C ALA A 319 4.71 15.66 -0.22
N GLY A 320 4.18 14.49 0.16
CA GLY A 320 4.97 13.27 0.38
C GLY A 320 5.99 13.36 1.53
N ARG A 321 5.92 14.42 2.35
CA ARG A 321 6.84 14.67 3.48
C ARG A 321 6.15 15.47 4.57
N ALA A 322 6.71 15.49 5.78
CA ALA A 322 6.19 16.37 6.82
C ALA A 322 6.41 17.84 6.45
N LEU A 323 5.45 18.65 6.87
CA LEU A 323 5.42 20.09 6.60
C LEU A 323 5.23 20.88 7.89
N PRO A 324 5.92 22.02 8.08
CA PRO A 324 5.59 22.94 9.16
C PRO A 324 4.22 23.58 8.90
N LEU A 325 3.59 24.13 9.95
CA LEU A 325 2.27 24.77 9.89
C LEU A 325 2.11 25.73 8.70
N ARG A 326 3.10 26.61 8.48
CA ARG A 326 3.07 27.64 7.43
C ARG A 326 2.92 27.01 6.04
N ASP A 327 3.77 26.04 5.74
CA ASP A 327 3.83 25.44 4.41
C ASP A 327 2.62 24.53 4.18
N LEU A 328 2.15 23.84 5.23
CA LEU A 328 0.94 23.03 5.17
C LEU A 328 -0.32 23.88 4.93
N ALA A 329 -0.45 25.00 5.65
CA ALA A 329 -1.56 25.92 5.47
C ALA A 329 -1.55 26.56 4.07
N ALA A 330 -0.38 26.95 3.58
CA ALA A 330 -0.20 27.47 2.22
C ALA A 330 -0.57 26.42 1.15
N ALA A 331 -0.11 25.18 1.30
CA ALA A 331 -0.43 24.08 0.39
C ALA A 331 -1.92 23.73 0.39
N ALA A 332 -2.60 23.88 1.52
CA ALA A 332 -4.05 23.69 1.66
C ALA A 332 -4.87 24.94 1.26
N GLY A 333 -4.23 26.03 0.83
CA GLY A 333 -4.93 27.25 0.39
C GLY A 333 -5.67 28.00 1.50
N MET A 334 -5.22 27.91 2.75
CA MET A 334 -5.87 28.59 3.89
C MET A 334 -4.90 29.29 4.84
N PRO A 335 -5.34 30.32 5.60
CA PRO A 335 -4.48 30.99 6.58
C PRO A 335 -4.02 30.05 7.70
N ALA A 336 -2.78 30.23 8.19
CA ALA A 336 -2.23 29.41 9.29
C ALA A 336 -3.10 29.45 10.56
N ALA A 337 -3.70 30.60 10.88
CA ALA A 337 -4.62 30.75 12.00
C ALA A 337 -5.91 29.92 11.84
N LYS A 338 -6.35 29.67 10.60
CA LYS A 338 -7.46 28.76 10.31
C LYS A 338 -7.00 27.30 10.38
N ALA A 339 -5.82 26.98 9.87
CA ALA A 339 -5.31 25.60 9.83
C ALA A 339 -4.96 25.06 11.23
N PHE A 340 -4.37 25.87 12.09
CA PHE A 340 -3.78 25.43 13.35
C PHE A 340 -4.77 24.67 14.27
N PRO A 341 -6.00 25.13 14.52
CA PRO A 341 -6.98 24.37 15.32
C PRO A 341 -7.30 22.98 14.76
N HIS A 342 -7.33 22.80 13.43
CA HIS A 342 -7.52 21.48 12.82
C HIS A 342 -6.32 20.57 13.08
N LEU A 343 -5.10 21.09 12.93
CA LEU A 343 -3.88 20.33 13.20
C LEU A 343 -3.78 19.90 14.67
N VAL A 344 -4.18 20.77 15.60
CA VAL A 344 -4.26 20.43 17.03
C VAL A 344 -5.20 19.25 17.26
N SER A 345 -6.41 19.28 16.68
CA SER A 345 -7.35 18.15 16.82
C SER A 345 -6.87 16.89 16.11
N LEU A 346 -6.26 17.00 14.92
CA LEU A 346 -5.67 15.88 14.20
C LEU A 346 -4.52 15.23 14.98
N GLN A 347 -3.71 16.03 15.66
CA GLN A 347 -2.66 15.55 16.56
C GLN A 347 -3.26 14.87 17.80
N LYS A 348 -4.28 15.47 18.40
CA LYS A 348 -4.95 14.93 19.59
C LYS A 348 -5.58 13.57 19.34
N ILE A 349 -6.19 13.36 18.18
CA ILE A 349 -6.75 12.04 17.79
C ILE A 349 -5.67 11.07 17.29
N GLY A 350 -4.42 11.50 17.16
CA GLY A 350 -3.30 10.68 16.71
C GLY A 350 -3.26 10.41 15.20
N LEU A 351 -4.08 11.11 14.39
CA LEU A 351 -4.03 10.97 12.93
C LEU A 351 -2.79 11.67 12.37
N LEU A 352 -2.37 12.78 13.00
CA LEU A 352 -1.08 13.42 12.75
C LEU A 352 -0.18 13.35 13.98
N SER A 353 1.12 13.44 13.74
CA SER A 353 2.15 13.68 14.75
C SER A 353 2.90 14.97 14.41
N ARG A 354 3.52 15.58 15.41
CA ARG A 354 4.40 16.74 15.24
C ARG A 354 5.78 16.36 15.77
N ASP A 355 6.79 16.47 14.91
CA ASP A 355 8.18 16.21 15.30
C ASP A 355 8.81 17.39 16.05
N ASP A 356 10.03 17.22 16.56
CA ASP A 356 10.76 18.24 17.33
C ASP A 356 11.08 19.48 16.48
N ALA A 357 11.18 19.33 15.15
CA ALA A 357 11.30 20.43 14.21
C ALA A 357 9.97 21.18 13.96
N GLY A 358 8.89 20.73 14.62
CA GLY A 358 7.58 21.32 14.52
C GLY A 358 6.83 20.99 13.24
N CYS A 359 7.30 20.02 12.46
CA CYS A 359 6.67 19.57 11.22
C CYS A 359 5.62 18.50 11.50
N PHE A 360 4.51 18.58 10.77
CA PHE A 360 3.38 17.65 10.88
C PHE A 360 3.54 16.50 9.88
N GLY A 361 3.38 15.26 10.37
CA GLY A 361 3.40 14.03 9.57
C GLY A 361 2.33 13.03 10.02
N GLY A 362 2.27 11.85 9.41
CA GLY A 362 1.33 10.80 9.82
C GLY A 362 1.57 10.35 11.26
N GLY A 363 0.50 10.26 12.05
CA GLY A 363 0.53 9.81 13.44
C GLY A 363 0.23 8.31 13.62
N PRO A 364 0.25 7.80 14.87
CA PRO A 364 0.03 6.38 15.16
C PRO A 364 -1.34 5.84 14.70
N LEU A 365 -2.40 6.65 14.78
CA LEU A 365 -3.72 6.24 14.28
C LEU A 365 -3.71 6.12 12.75
N ALA A 366 -3.04 7.04 12.05
CA ALA A 366 -2.87 6.95 10.60
C ALA A 366 -2.09 5.69 10.20
N GLN A 367 -1.00 5.36 10.91
CA GLN A 367 -0.26 4.12 10.70
C GLN A 367 -1.15 2.89 10.86
N ALA A 368 -1.91 2.80 11.96
CA ALA A 368 -2.80 1.68 12.21
C ALA A 368 -3.87 1.53 11.12
N LEU A 369 -4.53 2.63 10.75
CA LEU A 369 -5.53 2.65 9.68
C LEU A 369 -4.93 2.30 8.33
N GLY A 370 -3.72 2.76 8.04
CA GLY A 370 -3.06 2.50 6.77
C GLY A 370 -2.63 1.05 6.62
N LEU A 371 -2.11 0.42 7.67
CA LEU A 371 -1.83 -1.02 7.68
C LEU A 371 -3.10 -1.85 7.49
N ILE A 372 -4.21 -1.46 8.14
CA ILE A 372 -5.52 -2.11 7.95
C ILE A 372 -6.02 -1.91 6.52
N ALA A 373 -5.91 -0.70 5.97
CA ALA A 373 -6.31 -0.40 4.60
C ALA A 373 -5.50 -1.24 3.60
N MET A 374 -4.19 -1.33 3.79
CA MET A 374 -3.25 -2.07 2.93
C MET A 374 -3.62 -3.54 2.84
N GLN A 375 -3.98 -4.17 3.96
CA GLN A 375 -4.45 -5.56 4.02
C GLN A 375 -5.76 -5.80 3.23
N ARG A 376 -6.56 -4.75 3.03
CA ARG A 376 -7.93 -4.82 2.50
C ARG A 376 -8.05 -4.33 1.07
N VAL A 377 -6.95 -3.85 0.49
CA VAL A 377 -6.89 -3.46 -0.92
C VAL A 377 -7.21 -4.67 -1.80
N SER A 378 -8.26 -4.55 -2.61
CA SER A 378 -8.67 -5.57 -3.56
C SER A 378 -8.77 -4.96 -4.95
N PRO A 379 -7.90 -5.33 -5.91
CA PRO A 379 -7.92 -4.79 -7.27
C PRO A 379 -9.30 -4.89 -7.91
N THR A 380 -9.96 -6.03 -7.78
CA THR A 380 -11.29 -6.26 -8.35
C THR A 380 -12.35 -5.37 -7.69
N ARG A 381 -12.47 -5.38 -6.36
CA ARG A 381 -13.52 -4.62 -5.67
C ARG A 381 -13.31 -3.10 -5.78
N ASP A 382 -12.07 -2.66 -5.65
CA ASP A 382 -11.73 -1.24 -5.63
C ASP A 382 -11.73 -0.61 -7.03
N ALA A 383 -11.58 -1.40 -8.10
CA ALA A 383 -11.66 -0.93 -9.48
C ALA A 383 -13.08 -0.96 -10.08
N GLU A 384 -14.01 -1.72 -9.49
CA GLU A 384 -15.35 -1.97 -10.02
C GLU A 384 -16.09 -0.69 -10.47
N ALA A 385 -16.25 0.26 -9.56
CA ALA A 385 -16.98 1.50 -9.84
C ALA A 385 -16.32 2.33 -10.95
N GLU A 386 -14.99 2.32 -11.02
CA GLU A 386 -14.26 3.07 -12.04
C GLU A 386 -14.36 2.41 -13.42
N ILE A 387 -14.31 1.08 -13.47
CA ILE A 387 -14.47 0.30 -14.72
C ILE A 387 -15.85 0.55 -15.31
N VAL A 388 -16.90 0.50 -14.48
CA VAL A 388 -18.29 0.77 -14.90
C VAL A 388 -18.44 2.21 -15.37
N ALA A 389 -17.90 3.18 -14.63
CA ALA A 389 -17.96 4.59 -15.01
C ALA A 389 -17.21 4.86 -16.32
N LEU A 390 -16.05 4.23 -16.53
CA LEU A 390 -15.25 4.37 -17.74
C LEU A 390 -15.97 3.77 -18.96
N ALA A 391 -16.60 2.60 -18.80
CA ALA A 391 -17.40 1.99 -19.87
C ALA A 391 -18.59 2.87 -20.24
N ALA A 392 -19.32 3.39 -19.24
CA ALA A 392 -20.45 4.29 -19.46
C ALA A 392 -20.03 5.62 -20.12
N ALA A 393 -18.89 6.19 -19.74
CA ALA A 393 -18.39 7.46 -20.29
C ALA A 393 -17.90 7.32 -21.74
N THR A 394 -17.45 6.13 -22.14
CA THR A 394 -16.84 5.90 -23.46
C THR A 394 -17.74 5.14 -24.43
N ASP A 395 -18.82 4.51 -23.94
CA ASP A 395 -19.66 3.55 -24.69
C ASP A 395 -18.85 2.38 -25.30
N LEU A 396 -17.71 2.07 -24.68
CA LEU A 396 -16.78 1.02 -25.11
C LEU A 396 -16.60 -0.01 -23.99
N SER A 397 -16.14 -1.20 -24.38
CA SER A 397 -15.89 -2.27 -23.41
C SER A 397 -14.62 -1.93 -22.61
N VAL A 398 -14.64 -2.21 -21.31
CA VAL A 398 -13.50 -1.95 -20.42
C VAL A 398 -13.09 -3.23 -19.72
N ALA A 399 -11.81 -3.59 -19.84
CA ALA A 399 -11.22 -4.73 -19.15
C ALA A 399 -10.23 -4.26 -18.08
N ALA A 400 -10.13 -5.02 -16.98
CA ALA A 400 -9.04 -4.91 -16.03
C ALA A 400 -8.34 -6.26 -15.89
N ALA A 401 -7.01 -6.23 -15.85
CA ALA A 401 -6.17 -7.40 -15.72
C ALA A 401 -5.15 -7.23 -14.59
N THR A 402 -4.81 -8.35 -13.93
CA THR A 402 -3.70 -8.43 -12.96
C THR A 402 -2.67 -9.42 -13.46
N LEU A 403 -1.43 -9.32 -12.98
CA LEU A 403 -0.42 -10.32 -13.28
C LEU A 403 -0.70 -11.61 -12.50
N GLY A 404 -1.05 -12.67 -13.20
CA GLY A 404 -1.20 -14.02 -12.67
C GLY A 404 0.05 -14.88 -12.88
N PRO A 405 0.06 -16.13 -12.41
CA PRO A 405 1.22 -17.03 -12.52
C PRO A 405 1.60 -17.35 -13.97
N LEU A 406 0.62 -17.41 -14.87
CA LEU A 406 0.84 -17.64 -16.29
C LEU A 406 0.96 -16.34 -17.08
N GLY A 407 0.93 -15.16 -16.45
CA GLY A 407 0.97 -13.86 -17.10
C GLY A 407 -0.28 -13.00 -16.88
N PRO A 408 -0.45 -11.91 -17.65
CA PRO A 408 -1.55 -10.96 -17.50
C PRO A 408 -2.90 -11.65 -17.64
N THR A 409 -3.72 -11.61 -16.60
CA THR A 409 -5.00 -12.33 -16.52
C THR A 409 -6.14 -11.34 -16.33
N VAL A 410 -7.18 -11.42 -17.16
CA VAL A 410 -8.37 -10.57 -17.04
C VAL A 410 -9.14 -10.94 -15.77
N ILE A 411 -9.36 -9.97 -14.89
CA ILE A 411 -10.09 -10.14 -13.63
C ILE A 411 -11.47 -9.48 -13.65
N ARG A 412 -11.71 -8.57 -14.58
CA ARG A 412 -13.00 -7.89 -14.78
C ARG A 412 -13.14 -7.46 -16.24
N LEU A 413 -14.34 -7.63 -16.80
CA LEU A 413 -14.73 -7.15 -18.12
C LEU A 413 -16.12 -6.54 -18.04
N GLU A 414 -16.24 -5.26 -18.35
CA GLU A 414 -17.51 -4.56 -18.56
C GLU A 414 -17.74 -4.45 -20.07
N GLU A 415 -18.79 -5.10 -20.56
CA GLU A 415 -19.13 -5.11 -21.98
C GLU A 415 -19.95 -3.87 -22.35
N SER A 416 -19.65 -3.28 -23.51
CA SER A 416 -20.48 -2.19 -24.03
C SER A 416 -21.86 -2.70 -24.45
N ALA A 417 -22.83 -1.79 -24.57
CA ALA A 417 -24.16 -2.10 -25.07
C ALA A 417 -24.17 -2.61 -26.53
N ARG A 418 -23.06 -2.42 -27.26
CA ARG A 418 -22.82 -2.95 -28.60
C ARG A 418 -21.54 -3.79 -28.58
N PRO A 419 -21.56 -4.97 -27.96
CA PRO A 419 -20.36 -5.76 -27.77
C PRO A 419 -19.85 -6.20 -29.15
N GLN A 420 -18.57 -5.93 -29.40
CA GLN A 420 -17.89 -6.53 -30.53
C GLN A 420 -17.55 -7.97 -30.15
N HIS A 421 -17.72 -8.93 -31.08
CA HIS A 421 -17.42 -10.33 -30.84
C HIS A 421 -15.91 -10.56 -30.62
N VAL A 422 -15.45 -10.31 -29.39
CA VAL A 422 -14.12 -10.65 -28.91
C VAL A 422 -14.31 -11.76 -27.88
N SER A 423 -13.62 -12.89 -28.06
CA SER A 423 -13.63 -14.00 -27.10
C SER A 423 -12.81 -13.70 -25.84
N LEU A 424 -13.01 -12.53 -25.24
CA LEU A 424 -12.37 -12.12 -24.00
C LEU A 424 -13.30 -12.45 -22.84
N GLN A 425 -12.83 -13.24 -21.90
CA GLN A 425 -13.58 -13.61 -20.69
C GLN A 425 -12.74 -13.35 -19.44
N VAL A 426 -13.39 -13.19 -18.29
CA VAL A 426 -12.68 -13.22 -16.99
C VAL A 426 -11.94 -14.55 -16.87
N GLY A 427 -10.66 -14.50 -16.48
CA GLY A 427 -9.73 -15.64 -16.46
C GLY A 427 -8.88 -15.79 -17.72
N THR A 428 -9.12 -15.00 -18.78
CA THR A 428 -8.29 -15.06 -20.00
C THR A 428 -6.87 -14.57 -19.71
N VAL A 429 -5.86 -15.36 -20.09
CA VAL A 429 -4.44 -15.00 -19.97
C VAL A 429 -3.93 -14.42 -21.29
N MET A 430 -3.41 -13.20 -21.26
CA MET A 430 -3.05 -12.38 -22.42
C MET A 430 -1.55 -12.42 -22.69
N SER A 431 -1.17 -12.49 -23.97
CA SER A 431 0.23 -12.39 -24.43
C SER A 431 0.93 -11.12 -23.94
N LEU A 432 2.17 -11.25 -23.45
CA LEU A 432 3.04 -10.14 -23.03
C LEU A 432 3.54 -9.31 -24.21
N VAL A 433 3.62 -9.90 -25.40
CA VAL A 433 4.21 -9.27 -26.58
C VAL A 433 3.17 -8.65 -27.50
N ASN A 434 2.06 -9.34 -27.72
CA ASN A 434 1.11 -9.00 -28.77
C ASN A 434 -0.07 -8.15 -28.28
N THR A 435 -0.31 -8.09 -26.97
CA THR A 435 -1.43 -7.31 -26.40
C THR A 435 -0.94 -6.03 -25.71
N ALA A 436 -1.74 -4.97 -25.76
CA ALA A 436 -1.40 -3.72 -25.06
C ALA A 436 -1.34 -3.92 -23.53
N ILE A 437 -2.29 -4.70 -22.99
CA ILE A 437 -2.29 -5.08 -21.57
C ILE A 437 -0.97 -5.77 -21.19
N GLY A 438 -0.56 -6.76 -21.97
CA GLY A 438 0.63 -7.53 -21.68
C GLY A 438 1.92 -6.73 -21.83
N ARG A 439 2.01 -5.86 -22.84
CA ARG A 439 3.19 -4.99 -23.00
C ARG A 439 3.35 -3.98 -21.87
N ILE A 440 2.26 -3.50 -21.30
CA ILE A 440 2.30 -2.65 -20.10
C ILE A 440 2.86 -3.40 -18.90
N PHE A 441 2.41 -4.63 -18.66
CA PHE A 441 3.01 -5.47 -17.62
C PHE A 441 4.49 -5.75 -17.89
N ALA A 442 4.85 -6.10 -19.14
CA ALA A 442 6.23 -6.33 -19.53
C ALA A 442 7.12 -5.09 -19.33
N ALA A 443 6.60 -3.89 -19.59
CA ALA A 443 7.31 -2.64 -19.36
C ALA A 443 7.63 -2.42 -17.86
N GLY A 444 6.77 -2.88 -16.94
CA GLY A 444 6.97 -2.75 -15.49
C GLY A 444 7.80 -3.86 -14.84
N MET A 445 8.26 -4.87 -15.60
CA MET A 445 9.05 -6.00 -15.08
C MET A 445 10.55 -5.76 -15.20
N SER A 446 11.33 -6.43 -14.35
CA SER A 446 12.77 -6.62 -14.60
C SER A 446 12.99 -7.61 -15.74
N ASP A 447 14.16 -7.54 -16.38
CA ASP A 447 14.50 -8.37 -17.53
C ASP A 447 14.45 -9.87 -17.20
N ASP A 448 14.86 -10.28 -15.99
CA ASP A 448 14.84 -11.68 -15.56
C ASP A 448 13.41 -12.22 -15.35
N VAL A 449 12.54 -11.42 -14.73
CA VAL A 449 11.12 -11.76 -14.53
C VAL A 449 10.44 -11.90 -15.89
N LEU A 450 10.68 -10.92 -16.79
CA LEU A 450 10.13 -10.91 -18.12
C LEU A 450 10.61 -12.11 -18.95
N ALA A 451 11.90 -12.44 -18.89
CA ALA A 451 12.48 -13.55 -19.63
C ALA A 451 11.84 -14.89 -19.27
N GLY A 452 11.65 -15.18 -17.98
CA GLY A 452 11.00 -16.42 -17.58
C GLY A 452 9.51 -16.46 -17.93
N LEU A 453 8.78 -15.35 -17.82
CA LEU A 453 7.39 -15.30 -18.28
C LEU A 453 7.26 -15.41 -19.81
N LEU A 454 8.23 -14.95 -20.59
CA LEU A 454 8.22 -15.09 -22.05
C LEU A 454 8.41 -16.54 -22.51
N ALA A 455 8.99 -17.42 -21.67
CA ALA A 455 9.09 -18.85 -21.98
C ALA A 455 7.70 -19.51 -22.14
N ASP A 456 6.70 -19.03 -21.39
CA ASP A 456 5.32 -19.49 -21.45
C ASP A 456 4.44 -18.68 -22.43
N GLU A 457 5.02 -17.80 -23.27
CA GLU A 457 4.24 -16.99 -24.20
C GLU A 457 3.29 -17.81 -25.09
N PRO A 458 3.68 -18.97 -25.68
CA PRO A 458 2.82 -19.72 -26.59
C PRO A 458 1.52 -20.27 -26.00
N VAL A 459 1.40 -20.40 -24.67
CA VAL A 459 0.17 -20.88 -24.01
C VAL A 459 -0.87 -19.78 -23.81
N ARG A 460 -0.52 -18.52 -24.04
CA ARG A 460 -1.38 -17.34 -23.80
C ARG A 460 -2.26 -17.04 -25.01
N LEU A 461 -3.38 -16.35 -24.76
CA LEU A 461 -4.15 -15.74 -25.83
C LEU A 461 -3.24 -14.82 -26.64
N ALA A 462 -3.22 -15.03 -27.95
CA ALA A 462 -2.35 -14.33 -28.88
C ALA A 462 -0.85 -14.53 -28.66
N GLY A 463 -0.44 -15.63 -28.02
CA GLY A 463 0.97 -15.94 -27.75
C GLY A 463 1.78 -16.50 -28.92
N ARG A 464 1.16 -16.71 -30.09
CA ARG A 464 1.83 -17.27 -31.27
C ARG A 464 2.52 -16.16 -32.09
N ALA A 465 3.65 -16.50 -32.71
CA ALA A 465 4.50 -15.61 -33.54
C ALA A 465 5.16 -14.47 -32.74
N THR A 466 6.19 -14.82 -31.96
CA THR A 466 6.89 -13.91 -31.05
C THR A 466 8.21 -13.43 -31.66
N GLN A 467 8.38 -12.12 -31.83
CA GLN A 467 9.70 -11.51 -32.00
C GLN A 467 9.95 -10.57 -30.81
N VAL A 468 10.77 -11.02 -29.87
CA VAL A 468 11.32 -10.19 -28.80
C VAL A 468 12.61 -9.60 -29.34
N ASP A 469 12.48 -8.53 -30.12
CA ASP A 469 13.59 -7.86 -30.79
C ASP A 469 13.86 -6.47 -30.17
N ASP A 470 14.76 -5.71 -30.79
CA ASP A 470 15.07 -4.35 -30.36
C ASP A 470 13.86 -3.41 -30.47
N ALA A 471 12.93 -3.67 -31.39
CA ALA A 471 11.70 -2.88 -31.53
C ALA A 471 10.76 -3.12 -30.34
N PHE A 472 10.64 -4.35 -29.86
CA PHE A 472 9.91 -4.66 -28.63
C PHE A 472 10.53 -3.94 -27.42
N ARG A 473 11.86 -4.00 -27.26
CA ARG A 473 12.55 -3.31 -26.15
C ARG A 473 12.39 -1.79 -26.21
N ALA A 474 12.54 -1.20 -27.40
CA ALA A 474 12.33 0.23 -27.61
C ALA A 474 10.89 0.65 -27.27
N ARG A 475 9.91 -0.20 -27.64
CA ARG A 475 8.51 0.03 -27.30
C ARG A 475 8.26 -0.03 -25.79
N LEU A 476 8.85 -0.97 -25.06
CA LEU A 476 8.73 -0.99 -23.59
C LEU A 476 9.27 0.30 -22.97
N ALA A 477 10.36 0.87 -23.50
CA ALA A 477 10.87 2.15 -23.04
C ALA A 477 9.88 3.31 -23.31
N THR A 478 9.21 3.32 -24.47
CA THR A 478 8.13 4.28 -24.76
C THR A 478 6.95 4.11 -23.80
N ILE A 479 6.54 2.88 -23.52
CA ILE A 479 5.44 2.60 -22.58
C ILE A 479 5.77 3.10 -21.17
N ARG A 480 7.02 2.96 -20.72
CA ARG A 480 7.46 3.50 -19.42
C ARG A 480 7.37 5.03 -19.36
N ALA A 481 7.58 5.72 -20.49
CA ALA A 481 7.51 7.17 -20.55
C ALA A 481 6.07 7.70 -20.69
N ASP A 482 5.25 7.02 -21.49
CA ASP A 482 3.89 7.46 -21.83
C ASP A 482 2.82 6.92 -20.87
N GLU A 483 3.14 5.87 -20.10
CA GLU A 483 2.20 5.09 -19.27
C GLU A 483 0.97 4.60 -20.06
N LEU A 484 1.20 4.25 -21.32
CA LEU A 484 0.12 3.96 -22.25
C LEU A 484 0.63 3.02 -23.34
N ASP A 485 -0.22 2.13 -23.81
CA ASP A 485 0.05 1.36 -25.02
C ASP A 485 -1.20 1.10 -25.84
N PHE A 486 -0.99 0.84 -27.13
CA PHE A 486 -2.05 0.62 -28.10
C PHE A 486 -1.89 -0.71 -28.85
N ALA A 487 -2.98 -1.40 -29.13
CA ALA A 487 -2.99 -2.54 -30.05
C ALA A 487 -4.12 -2.35 -31.07
N PHE A 488 -3.80 -2.48 -32.36
CA PHE A 488 -4.76 -2.28 -33.44
C PHE A 488 -4.68 -3.43 -34.44
N ASP A 489 -5.83 -4.01 -34.76
CA ASP A 489 -6.01 -5.06 -35.78
C ASP A 489 -5.19 -6.35 -35.55
N ALA A 490 -4.45 -6.40 -34.46
CA ALA A 490 -3.71 -7.54 -33.94
C ALA A 490 -3.78 -7.52 -32.40
N PRO A 491 -3.99 -8.67 -31.75
CA PRO A 491 -4.10 -9.99 -32.35
C PRO A 491 -5.47 -10.32 -32.96
N VAL A 492 -6.48 -9.46 -32.76
CA VAL A 492 -7.82 -9.63 -33.33
C VAL A 492 -8.05 -8.56 -34.40
N PRO A 493 -8.26 -8.94 -35.68
CA PRO A 493 -8.55 -8.00 -36.76
C PRO A 493 -9.81 -7.17 -36.47
N GLY A 494 -9.78 -5.87 -36.75
CA GLY A 494 -10.92 -4.99 -36.53
C GLY A 494 -11.10 -4.50 -35.09
N ILE A 495 -10.20 -4.88 -34.17
CA ILE A 495 -10.23 -4.47 -32.77
C ILE A 495 -9.12 -3.46 -32.47
N GLY A 496 -9.48 -2.38 -31.79
CA GLY A 496 -8.58 -1.41 -31.18
C GLY A 496 -8.59 -1.58 -29.66
N THR A 497 -7.41 -1.46 -29.05
CA THR A 497 -7.24 -1.47 -27.61
C THR A 497 -6.28 -0.38 -27.21
N ILE A 498 -6.62 0.34 -26.15
CA ILE A 498 -5.74 1.27 -25.44
C ILE A 498 -5.70 0.83 -23.98
N ALA A 499 -4.51 0.73 -23.41
CA ALA A 499 -4.31 0.26 -22.05
C ALA A 499 -3.41 1.21 -21.26
N ALA A 500 -3.62 1.28 -19.95
CA ALA A 500 -2.83 2.10 -19.02
C ALA A 500 -2.54 1.33 -17.72
N PRO A 501 -1.33 1.47 -17.15
CA PRO A 501 -0.99 0.87 -15.86
C PRO A 501 -1.70 1.60 -14.73
N VAL A 502 -2.01 0.85 -13.68
CA VAL A 502 -2.46 1.36 -12.40
C VAL A 502 -1.47 0.91 -11.35
N PHE A 503 -0.88 1.87 -10.66
CA PHE A 503 0.20 1.63 -9.72
C PHE A 503 -0.30 1.48 -8.29
N ASP A 504 0.34 0.62 -7.51
CA ASP A 504 0.22 0.65 -6.06
C ASP A 504 1.23 1.65 -5.45
N HIS A 505 1.17 1.77 -4.13
CA HIS A 505 2.07 2.62 -3.35
C HIS A 505 3.57 2.31 -3.47
N THR A 506 3.96 1.13 -3.98
CA THR A 506 5.36 0.79 -4.20
C THR A 506 5.89 1.29 -5.54
N GLY A 507 5.00 1.78 -6.41
CA GLY A 507 5.30 2.09 -7.81
C GLY A 507 5.20 0.88 -8.75
N SER A 508 4.77 -0.28 -8.23
CA SER A 508 4.56 -1.49 -9.05
C SER A 508 3.19 -1.45 -9.73
N ILE A 509 3.08 -2.06 -10.91
CA ILE A 509 1.80 -2.18 -11.62
C ILE A 509 0.90 -3.15 -10.86
N ARG A 510 -0.13 -2.60 -10.19
CA ARG A 510 -1.13 -3.37 -9.44
C ARG A 510 -2.16 -4.00 -10.35
N LEU A 511 -2.58 -3.28 -11.38
CA LEU A 511 -3.49 -3.74 -12.41
C LEU A 511 -3.28 -2.94 -13.70
N VAL A 512 -3.81 -3.43 -14.81
CA VAL A 512 -3.86 -2.69 -16.07
C VAL A 512 -5.32 -2.58 -16.47
N ILE A 513 -5.78 -1.36 -16.75
CA ILE A 513 -7.11 -1.12 -17.34
C ILE A 513 -6.97 -0.87 -18.84
N ALA A 514 -7.92 -1.36 -19.62
CA ALA A 514 -7.93 -1.21 -21.05
C ALA A 514 -9.33 -0.93 -21.59
N ILE A 515 -9.42 -0.05 -22.59
CA ILE A 515 -10.64 0.21 -23.35
C ILE A 515 -10.53 -0.52 -24.69
N ILE A 516 -11.58 -1.22 -25.06
CA ILE A 516 -11.63 -2.12 -26.22
C ILE A 516 -12.83 -1.74 -27.09
N GLY A 517 -12.60 -1.65 -28.39
CA GLY A 517 -13.64 -1.33 -29.36
C GLY A 517 -13.22 -1.57 -30.80
N SER A 518 -14.03 -1.09 -31.73
CA SER A 518 -13.75 -1.20 -33.17
C SER A 518 -12.51 -0.40 -33.53
N SER A 519 -11.54 -1.01 -34.21
CA SER A 519 -10.34 -0.30 -34.72
C SER A 519 -10.71 0.81 -35.71
N ARG A 520 -11.85 0.67 -36.41
CA ARG A 520 -12.43 1.72 -37.26
C ARG A 520 -12.98 2.83 -36.38
N GLY A 521 -12.38 4.01 -36.47
CA GLY A 521 -12.76 5.18 -35.69
C GLY A 521 -12.21 5.20 -34.26
N PHE A 522 -11.40 4.20 -33.87
CA PHE A 522 -10.72 4.22 -32.57
C PHE A 522 -9.67 5.33 -32.53
N PRO A 523 -9.72 6.28 -31.58
CA PRO A 523 -8.73 7.33 -31.47
C PRO A 523 -7.32 6.77 -31.35
N ARG A 524 -6.39 7.29 -32.16
CA ARG A 524 -5.00 6.85 -32.20
C ARG A 524 -4.09 7.89 -31.54
N GLY A 525 -3.13 7.41 -30.76
CA GLY A 525 -2.09 8.24 -30.17
C GLY A 525 -2.40 8.77 -28.77
N PRO A 526 -1.35 9.20 -28.04
CA PRO A 526 -1.39 9.48 -26.61
C PRO A 526 -2.17 10.75 -26.22
N HIS A 527 -2.44 11.63 -27.19
CA HIS A 527 -3.17 12.89 -26.97
C HIS A 527 -4.66 12.82 -27.33
N SER A 528 -5.18 11.62 -27.56
CA SER A 528 -6.61 11.44 -27.81
C SER A 528 -7.45 11.65 -26.55
N GLU A 529 -8.71 12.08 -26.71
CA GLU A 529 -9.66 12.19 -25.59
C GLU A 529 -9.80 10.86 -24.83
N LEU A 530 -9.78 9.74 -25.56
CA LEU A 530 -9.84 8.40 -24.98
C LEU A 530 -8.61 8.08 -24.13
N ALA A 531 -7.41 8.45 -24.59
CA ALA A 531 -6.17 8.31 -23.82
C ALA A 531 -6.21 9.15 -22.54
N HIS A 532 -6.64 10.41 -22.64
CA HIS A 532 -6.79 11.27 -21.46
C HIS A 532 -7.80 10.74 -20.45
N THR A 533 -8.93 10.20 -20.93
CA THR A 533 -9.97 9.62 -20.10
C THR A 533 -9.48 8.35 -19.40
N LEU A 534 -8.79 7.47 -20.13
CA LEU A 534 -8.18 6.26 -19.57
C LEU A 534 -7.11 6.59 -18.52
N LEU A 535 -6.17 7.49 -18.84
CA LEU A 535 -5.12 7.91 -17.92
C LEU A 535 -5.70 8.57 -16.66
N ALA A 536 -6.76 9.36 -16.80
CA ALA A 536 -7.45 9.95 -15.63
C ALA A 536 -8.07 8.87 -14.73
N ALA A 537 -8.71 7.85 -15.31
CA ALA A 537 -9.23 6.70 -14.57
C ALA A 537 -8.10 5.89 -13.91
N ALA A 538 -7.01 5.64 -14.64
CA ALA A 538 -5.85 4.92 -14.14
C ALA A 538 -5.19 5.65 -12.95
N ARG A 539 -5.10 6.98 -13.01
CA ARG A 539 -4.60 7.82 -11.91
C ARG A 539 -5.52 7.82 -10.70
N ARG A 540 -6.84 7.87 -10.89
CA ARG A 540 -7.81 7.72 -9.80
C ARG A 540 -7.66 6.37 -9.10
N LEU A 541 -7.55 5.29 -9.86
CA LEU A 541 -7.30 3.96 -9.30
C LEU A 541 -5.95 3.86 -8.60
N SER A 542 -4.89 4.41 -9.21
CA SER A 542 -3.56 4.39 -8.60
C SER A 542 -3.59 5.08 -7.24
N TRP A 543 -4.24 6.25 -7.17
CA TRP A 543 -4.46 6.94 -5.90
C TRP A 543 -5.25 6.10 -4.88
N ARG A 544 -6.29 5.37 -5.32
CA ARG A 544 -7.05 4.44 -4.45
C ARG A 544 -6.19 3.30 -3.90
N PHE A 545 -5.20 2.84 -4.67
CA PHE A 545 -4.23 1.81 -4.28
C PHE A 545 -3.00 2.35 -3.53
N GLY A 546 -3.01 3.65 -3.20
CA GLY A 546 -1.92 4.32 -2.50
C GLY A 546 -0.77 4.75 -3.41
N GLY A 547 -0.87 4.51 -4.72
CA GLY A 547 0.07 4.96 -5.72
C GLY A 547 0.20 6.49 -5.74
N ILE A 548 1.44 6.92 -5.86
CA ILE A 548 1.86 8.28 -6.21
C ILE A 548 2.13 8.18 -7.71
N GLY A 549 1.29 8.79 -8.55
CA GLY A 549 1.34 8.58 -10.01
C GLY A 549 2.76 8.76 -10.58
N GLY A 550 3.07 8.01 -11.65
CA GLY A 550 4.35 8.11 -12.34
C GLY A 550 4.53 9.39 -13.15
#